data_AF-E1QPG0-F1
#
_entry.id   AF-E1QPG0-F1
#
_cell.length_a   1.000
_cell.length_b   1.000
_cell.length_c   1.000
_cell.angle_alpha   90.00
_cell.angle_beta   90.00
_cell.angle_gamma   90.00
#
_symmetry.space_group_name_H-M   'P 1'
#
loop_
_entity.id
_entity.type
_entity.pdbx_description
1 polymer ?
#
loop_
_entity_poly.entity_id
_entity_poly.type
_entity_poly.pdbx_seq_one_letter_code
_entity_poly.pdbx_strand_id
1 'polypeptide(L)'
;MGDASVVNSIIENAITKVRLFEPNSLIREKADVFVKIHLVPTDQLIKIERGVIIPSAYIIDLALIGPSVTRIKDYLNTHEGGPLTLGRRVGKVRNKEQLIINYINLVIRTLRFFNNYFVCRHVLDHVAWAYDEVMNNSAVIKLFRDEFRDDKEVDKALNELSKHVVAVITDFYDGLRSWVLNNESRRPSYTQYFVVNEVLRRLSTGEYLVVIEANVDYYYLGLLKDVWLVNTIVRLS
;
A
#
# COMPACT_ATOMS: atom_id res chain seq x y z
N MET A 1 -20.09 -8.30 -19.84
CA MET A 1 -20.71 -8.76 -18.58
C MET A 1 -19.70 -9.43 -17.61
N GLY A 2 -18.37 -9.31 -17.81
CA GLY A 2 -17.38 -10.12 -17.07
C GLY A 2 -16.68 -9.44 -15.86
N ASP A 3 -16.49 -8.12 -15.86
CA ASP A 3 -15.66 -7.47 -14.81
C ASP A 3 -16.44 -7.09 -13.55
N ALA A 4 -17.67 -6.58 -13.69
CA ALA A 4 -18.47 -6.14 -12.54
C ALA A 4 -18.84 -7.29 -11.59
N SER A 5 -19.03 -8.51 -12.10
CA SER A 5 -19.30 -9.68 -11.28
C SER A 5 -18.08 -10.12 -10.46
N VAL A 6 -16.87 -9.96 -10.99
CA VAL A 6 -15.63 -10.35 -10.29
C VAL A 6 -15.28 -9.34 -9.20
N VAL A 7 -15.41 -8.04 -9.50
CA VAL A 7 -15.21 -6.97 -8.50
C VAL A 7 -16.15 -7.18 -7.31
N ASN A 8 -17.44 -7.44 -7.57
CA ASN A 8 -18.41 -7.71 -6.51
C ASN A 8 -18.05 -8.95 -5.69
N SER A 9 -17.61 -10.05 -6.33
CA SER A 9 -17.17 -11.26 -5.62
C SER A 9 -15.99 -10.99 -4.68
N ILE A 10 -15.03 -10.17 -5.09
CA ILE A 10 -13.89 -9.78 -4.25
C ILE A 10 -14.37 -8.94 -3.06
N ILE A 11 -15.26 -7.97 -3.28
CA ILE A 11 -15.81 -7.12 -2.22
C ILE A 11 -16.59 -7.96 -1.20
N GLU A 12 -17.48 -8.86 -1.64
CA GLU A 12 -18.26 -9.72 -0.75
C GLU A 12 -17.36 -10.71 0.04
N ASN A 13 -16.30 -11.23 -0.58
CA ASN A 13 -15.30 -12.00 0.15
C ASN A 13 -14.55 -11.15 1.18
N ALA A 14 -14.16 -9.91 0.84
CA ALA A 14 -13.49 -9.01 1.77
C ALA A 14 -14.38 -8.67 2.98
N ILE A 15 -15.69 -8.44 2.75
CA ILE A 15 -16.70 -8.26 3.82
C ILE A 15 -16.71 -9.48 4.74
N THR A 16 -16.67 -10.68 4.18
CA THR A 16 -16.61 -11.92 4.97
C THR A 16 -15.32 -12.00 5.81
N LYS A 17 -14.16 -11.61 5.27
CA LYS A 17 -12.91 -11.56 6.05
C LYS A 17 -12.99 -10.54 7.19
N VAL A 18 -13.50 -9.34 6.93
CA VAL A 18 -13.73 -8.32 7.98
C VAL A 18 -14.64 -8.87 9.08
N ARG A 19 -15.76 -9.52 8.74
CA ARG A 19 -16.65 -10.16 9.72
C ARG A 19 -15.95 -11.22 10.58
N LEU A 20 -14.91 -11.87 10.07
CA LEU A 20 -14.22 -12.95 10.78
C LEU A 20 -13.06 -12.44 11.65
N PHE A 21 -12.32 -11.44 11.18
CA PHE A 21 -11.01 -11.10 11.76
C PHE A 21 -10.95 -9.72 12.41
N GLU A 22 -11.83 -8.79 12.03
CA GLU A 22 -11.82 -7.44 12.61
C GLU A 22 -12.02 -7.49 14.13
N PRO A 23 -11.11 -6.95 14.96
CA PRO A 23 -11.22 -7.00 16.41
C PRO A 23 -12.44 -6.25 16.95
N ASN A 24 -12.86 -5.15 16.31
CA ASN A 24 -14.01 -4.37 16.77
C ASN A 24 -15.34 -5.01 16.35
N SER A 25 -16.17 -5.41 17.33
CA SER A 25 -17.47 -6.04 17.08
C SER A 25 -18.43 -5.15 16.30
N LEU A 26 -18.42 -3.84 16.53
CA LEU A 26 -19.29 -2.90 15.82
C LEU A 26 -18.93 -2.84 14.32
N ILE A 27 -17.63 -2.92 14.01
CA ILE A 27 -17.17 -2.97 12.62
C ILE A 27 -17.53 -4.32 11.99
N ARG A 28 -17.40 -5.44 12.72
CA ARG A 28 -17.86 -6.75 12.21
C ARG A 28 -19.34 -6.76 11.84
N GLU A 29 -20.20 -6.18 12.69
CA GLU A 29 -21.64 -6.09 12.44
C GLU A 29 -21.98 -5.20 11.23
N LYS A 30 -21.14 -4.20 10.93
CA LYS A 30 -21.30 -3.26 9.82
C LYS A 30 -20.24 -3.44 8.73
N ALA A 31 -19.72 -4.65 8.57
CA ALA A 31 -18.59 -4.94 7.69
C ALA A 31 -18.85 -4.57 6.23
N ASP A 32 -20.10 -4.68 5.77
CA ASP A 32 -20.51 -4.32 4.41
C ASP A 32 -20.35 -2.82 4.15
N VAL A 33 -20.86 -1.99 5.06
CA VAL A 33 -20.70 -0.54 5.00
C VAL A 33 -19.23 -0.19 5.17
N PHE A 34 -18.56 -0.79 6.15
CA PHE A 34 -17.15 -0.52 6.44
C PHE A 34 -16.25 -0.79 5.24
N VAL A 35 -16.36 -1.95 4.58
CA VAL A 35 -15.54 -2.21 3.38
C VAL A 35 -15.85 -1.21 2.27
N LYS A 36 -17.13 -0.98 1.98
CA LYS A 36 -17.55 -0.16 0.82
C LYS A 36 -17.15 1.31 0.97
N ILE A 37 -17.25 1.92 2.16
CA ILE A 37 -16.85 3.32 2.37
C ILE A 37 -15.33 3.52 2.30
N HIS A 38 -14.55 2.46 2.49
CA HIS A 38 -13.08 2.49 2.47
C HIS A 38 -12.48 2.15 1.10
N LEU A 39 -13.33 1.88 0.11
CA LEU A 39 -12.99 1.83 -1.31
C LEU A 39 -13.46 3.13 -1.94
N VAL A 40 -12.57 4.12 -1.99
CA VAL A 40 -12.91 5.50 -2.34
C VAL A 40 -12.51 5.77 -3.79
N PRO A 41 -13.43 6.20 -4.68
CA PRO A 41 -13.07 6.63 -6.03
C PRO A 41 -11.94 7.66 -6.02
N THR A 42 -11.00 7.54 -6.96
CA THR A 42 -9.81 8.40 -7.03
C THR A 42 -10.17 9.89 -7.00
N ASP A 43 -11.18 10.28 -7.77
CA ASP A 43 -11.67 11.66 -7.93
C ASP A 43 -12.31 12.27 -6.67
N GLN A 44 -12.64 11.44 -5.68
CA GLN A 44 -13.13 11.91 -4.37
C GLN A 44 -11.99 12.32 -3.43
N LEU A 45 -10.79 11.76 -3.58
CA LEU A 45 -9.63 12.17 -2.79
C LEU A 45 -8.76 13.19 -3.52
N ILE A 46 -8.47 12.94 -4.80
CA ILE A 46 -7.60 13.78 -5.61
C ILE A 46 -8.09 13.88 -7.06
N LYS A 47 -7.83 15.02 -7.68
CA LYS A 47 -7.94 15.22 -9.12
C LYS A 47 -6.57 15.40 -9.72
N ILE A 48 -6.48 15.15 -11.01
CA ILE A 48 -5.24 15.33 -11.75
C ILE A 48 -5.53 16.32 -12.87
N GLU A 49 -4.96 17.50 -12.75
CA GLU A 49 -5.12 18.55 -13.75
C GLU A 49 -3.74 18.95 -14.27
N ARG A 50 -3.52 18.82 -15.59
CA ARG A 50 -2.26 19.18 -16.26
C ARG A 50 -1.01 18.57 -15.60
N GLY A 51 -1.12 17.34 -15.09
CA GLY A 51 -0.01 16.66 -14.42
C GLY A 51 0.27 17.15 -13.00
N VAL A 52 -0.71 17.78 -12.34
CA VAL A 52 -0.63 18.19 -10.93
C VAL A 52 -1.72 17.47 -10.15
N ILE A 53 -1.34 16.91 -8.99
CA ILE A 53 -2.29 16.32 -8.03
C ILE A 53 -2.96 17.47 -7.27
N ILE A 54 -4.28 17.58 -7.40
CA ILE A 54 -5.11 18.56 -6.72
C ILE A 54 -5.95 17.83 -5.67
N PRO A 55 -5.80 18.11 -4.36
CA PRO A 55 -6.64 17.52 -3.34
C PRO A 55 -8.12 17.91 -3.56
N SER A 56 -9.00 16.90 -3.56
CA SER A 56 -10.47 17.08 -3.59
C SER A 56 -11.10 16.89 -2.20
N ALA A 57 -10.33 16.34 -1.26
CA ALA A 57 -10.66 16.19 0.15
C ALA A 57 -9.52 16.75 1.03
N TYR A 58 -9.74 16.79 2.35
CA TYR A 58 -8.68 17.10 3.29
C TYR A 58 -7.63 15.98 3.30
N ILE A 59 -6.37 16.34 3.04
CA ILE A 59 -5.21 15.44 2.99
C ILE A 59 -4.13 16.06 3.88
N ILE A 60 -3.63 15.29 4.84
CA ILE A 60 -2.53 15.68 5.73
C ILE A 60 -1.20 15.55 5.00
N ASP A 61 -0.93 14.35 4.45
CA ASP A 61 0.28 14.10 3.67
C ASP A 61 0.03 13.17 2.48
N LEU A 62 0.95 13.19 1.52
CA LEU A 62 0.94 12.33 0.35
C LEU A 62 2.36 11.86 0.04
N ALA A 63 2.55 10.54 0.03
CA ALA A 63 3.75 9.91 -0.47
C ALA A 63 3.55 9.39 -1.90
N LEU A 64 4.54 9.64 -2.75
CA LEU A 64 4.53 9.26 -4.16
C LEU A 64 5.78 8.46 -4.50
N ILE A 65 5.60 7.20 -4.88
CA ILE A 65 6.68 6.31 -5.31
C ILE A 65 6.46 5.92 -6.76
N GLY A 66 7.43 6.22 -7.63
CA GLY A 66 7.38 5.81 -9.03
C GLY A 66 8.74 6.00 -9.71
N PRO A 67 9.00 5.30 -10.83
CA PRO A 67 10.29 5.35 -11.53
C PRO A 67 10.71 6.77 -11.97
N SER A 68 9.74 7.64 -12.22
CA SER A 68 9.94 9.01 -12.71
C SER A 68 9.98 10.06 -11.58
N VAL A 69 9.84 9.66 -10.31
CA VAL A 69 9.95 10.60 -9.19
C VAL A 69 11.38 11.14 -9.10
N THR A 70 11.51 12.45 -9.00
CA THR A 70 12.81 13.15 -9.05
C THR A 70 13.80 12.61 -8.04
N ARG A 71 14.97 12.18 -8.54
CA ARG A 71 16.12 11.70 -7.76
C ARG A 71 15.80 10.55 -6.79
N ILE A 72 14.68 9.85 -6.98
CA ILE A 72 14.29 8.73 -6.11
C ILE A 72 15.36 7.64 -6.08
N LYS A 73 15.91 7.28 -7.26
CA LYS A 73 16.98 6.29 -7.38
C LYS A 73 18.28 6.76 -6.74
N ASP A 74 18.62 8.04 -6.92
CA ASP A 74 19.84 8.61 -6.34
C ASP A 74 19.77 8.56 -4.81
N TYR A 75 18.66 9.02 -4.23
CA TYR A 75 18.43 8.97 -2.79
C TYR A 75 18.42 7.54 -2.26
N LEU A 76 17.72 6.64 -2.94
CA LEU A 76 17.65 5.22 -2.61
C LEU A 76 19.04 4.59 -2.57
N ASN A 77 19.96 4.98 -3.45
CA ASN A 77 21.34 4.46 -3.50
C ASN A 77 22.25 5.00 -2.39
N THR A 78 21.81 5.98 -1.59
CA THR A 78 22.54 6.51 -0.43
C THR A 78 22.21 5.78 0.88
N HIS A 79 21.46 4.68 0.81
CA HIS A 79 20.95 3.98 1.98
C HIS A 79 22.04 3.45 2.92
N GLU A 80 21.67 3.31 4.18
CA GLU A 80 22.48 2.65 5.19
C GLU A 80 22.44 1.12 5.00
N GLY A 81 23.53 0.46 5.38
CA GLY A 81 23.53 -0.99 5.56
C GLY A 81 22.86 -1.37 6.88
N GLY A 82 22.43 -2.61 7.01
CA GLY A 82 21.84 -3.12 8.26
C GLY A 82 20.90 -4.28 8.02
N PRO A 83 20.39 -4.90 9.10
CA PRO A 83 19.38 -5.95 8.99
C PRO A 83 18.04 -5.35 8.56
N LEU A 84 17.23 -6.16 7.88
CA LEU A 84 15.83 -5.84 7.64
C LEU A 84 15.06 -5.82 8.96
N THR A 85 14.60 -4.64 9.36
CA THR A 85 13.78 -4.40 10.55
C THR A 85 12.31 -4.47 10.19
N LEU A 86 11.57 -5.37 10.83
CA LEU A 86 10.13 -5.57 10.61
C LEU A 86 9.41 -5.63 11.95
N GLY A 87 8.08 -5.67 11.89
CA GLY A 87 7.25 -5.94 13.05
C GLY A 87 7.57 -7.28 13.73
N ARG A 88 7.02 -7.46 14.93
CA ARG A 88 7.37 -8.56 15.84
C ARG A 88 7.03 -9.94 15.27
N ARG A 89 5.97 -10.07 14.48
CA ARG A 89 5.51 -11.35 13.92
C ARG A 89 6.36 -11.70 12.72
N VAL A 90 6.39 -10.85 11.71
CA VAL A 90 7.07 -11.15 10.44
C VAL A 90 8.59 -11.10 10.61
N GLY A 91 9.10 -10.25 11.50
CA GLY A 91 10.54 -10.15 11.78
C GLY A 91 11.20 -11.43 12.30
N LYS A 92 10.40 -12.37 12.85
CA LYS A 92 10.85 -13.66 13.38
C LYS A 92 10.81 -14.80 12.36
N VAL A 93 10.12 -14.61 11.24
CA VAL A 93 10.00 -15.62 10.19
C VAL A 93 11.32 -15.74 9.45
N ARG A 94 11.73 -16.98 9.13
CA ARG A 94 12.98 -17.24 8.40
C ARG A 94 12.94 -16.63 7.00
N ASN A 95 11.82 -16.79 6.30
CA ASN A 95 11.60 -16.33 4.92
C ASN A 95 10.99 -14.93 4.83
N LYS A 96 11.24 -14.05 5.82
CA LYS A 96 10.59 -12.74 5.94
C LYS A 96 10.75 -11.83 4.71
N GLU A 97 11.90 -11.86 4.05
CA GLU A 97 12.14 -11.11 2.81
C GLU A 97 11.17 -11.55 1.70
N GLN A 98 11.02 -12.87 1.52
CA GLN A 98 10.13 -13.42 0.52
C GLN A 98 8.66 -13.12 0.83
N LEU A 99 8.27 -13.14 2.12
CA LEU A 99 6.91 -12.74 2.53
C LEU A 99 6.61 -11.28 2.17
N ILE A 100 7.56 -10.36 2.39
CA ILE A 100 7.38 -8.95 2.02
C ILE A 100 7.28 -8.79 0.51
N ILE A 101 8.18 -9.44 -0.25
CA ILE A 101 8.16 -9.42 -1.72
C ILE A 101 6.79 -9.88 -2.24
N ASN A 102 6.28 -10.98 -1.70
CA ASN A 102 4.98 -11.53 -2.09
C ASN A 102 3.82 -10.61 -1.68
N TYR A 103 3.89 -10.02 -0.49
CA TYR A 103 2.89 -9.07 0.00
C TYR A 103 2.84 -7.79 -0.84
N ILE A 104 3.99 -7.15 -1.12
CA ILE A 104 4.06 -5.96 -1.99
C ILE A 104 3.50 -6.29 -3.37
N ASN A 105 3.88 -7.43 -3.95
CA ASN A 105 3.34 -7.87 -5.23
C ASN A 105 1.81 -8.07 -5.18
N LEU A 106 1.29 -8.67 -4.11
CA LEU A 106 -0.15 -8.85 -3.92
C LEU A 106 -0.88 -7.51 -3.83
N VAL A 107 -0.38 -6.57 -3.02
CA VAL A 107 -0.94 -5.23 -2.87
C VAL A 107 -0.96 -4.50 -4.20
N ILE A 108 0.16 -4.46 -4.93
CA ILE A 108 0.24 -3.75 -6.21
C ILE A 108 -0.70 -4.36 -7.26
N ARG A 109 -0.81 -5.69 -7.32
CA ARG A 109 -1.78 -6.36 -8.21
C ARG A 109 -3.22 -6.04 -7.81
N THR A 110 -3.52 -6.00 -6.53
CA THR A 110 -4.84 -5.63 -6.00
C THR A 110 -5.19 -4.19 -6.36
N LEU A 111 -4.30 -3.23 -6.08
CA LEU A 111 -4.52 -1.82 -6.43
C LEU A 111 -4.67 -1.62 -7.94
N ARG A 112 -3.93 -2.39 -8.76
CA ARG A 112 -4.06 -2.34 -10.22
C ARG A 112 -5.40 -2.90 -10.70
N PHE A 113 -5.96 -3.88 -10.00
CA PHE A 113 -7.31 -4.37 -10.27
C PHE A 113 -8.37 -3.32 -9.91
N PHE A 114 -8.17 -2.59 -8.81
CA PHE A 114 -9.01 -1.47 -8.37
C PHE A 114 -8.55 -0.10 -8.91
N ASN A 115 -7.99 -0.04 -10.13
CA ASN A 115 -7.25 1.11 -10.70
C ASN A 115 -7.84 2.53 -10.61
N ASN A 116 -9.13 2.70 -10.29
CA ASN A 116 -9.81 3.99 -10.12
C ASN A 116 -10.29 4.22 -8.68
N TYR A 117 -9.77 3.46 -7.73
CA TYR A 117 -10.09 3.54 -6.33
C TYR A 117 -8.81 3.63 -5.50
N PHE A 118 -8.87 4.44 -4.46
CA PHE A 118 -8.03 4.28 -3.30
C PHE A 118 -8.63 3.26 -2.35
N VAL A 119 -7.78 2.41 -1.80
CA VAL A 119 -8.14 1.41 -0.80
C VAL A 119 -7.54 1.83 0.54
N CYS A 120 -8.39 2.02 1.55
CA CYS A 120 -7.91 2.32 2.89
C CYS A 120 -7.11 1.14 3.47
N ARG A 121 -5.99 1.41 4.14
CA ARG A 121 -5.17 0.41 4.83
C ARG A 121 -5.98 -0.47 5.78
N HIS A 122 -7.04 0.06 6.39
CA HIS A 122 -7.93 -0.71 7.29
C HIS A 122 -8.62 -1.90 6.61
N VAL A 123 -8.88 -1.80 5.31
CA VAL A 123 -9.53 -2.87 4.54
C VAL A 123 -8.59 -3.49 3.52
N LEU A 124 -7.42 -2.89 3.28
CA LEU A 124 -6.46 -3.31 2.26
C LEU A 124 -6.11 -4.79 2.37
N ASP A 125 -5.76 -5.26 3.57
CA ASP A 125 -5.34 -6.66 3.78
C ASP A 125 -6.47 -7.64 3.46
N HIS A 126 -7.69 -7.32 3.89
CA HIS A 126 -8.88 -8.12 3.64
C HIS A 126 -9.25 -8.13 2.14
N VAL A 127 -9.14 -6.98 1.46
CA VAL A 127 -9.40 -6.84 0.03
C VAL A 127 -8.33 -7.57 -0.79
N ALA A 128 -7.06 -7.46 -0.40
CA ALA A 128 -5.94 -8.14 -1.03
C ALA A 128 -6.03 -9.65 -0.86
N TRP A 129 -6.39 -10.13 0.34
CA TRP A 129 -6.67 -11.55 0.59
C TRP A 129 -7.81 -12.03 -0.32
N ALA A 130 -8.95 -11.34 -0.32
CA ALA A 130 -10.09 -11.72 -1.15
C ALA A 130 -9.75 -11.74 -2.64
N TYR A 131 -8.97 -10.76 -3.12
CA TYR A 131 -8.45 -10.72 -4.47
C TYR A 131 -7.58 -11.95 -4.79
N ASP A 132 -6.69 -12.35 -3.88
CA ASP A 132 -5.84 -13.53 -4.08
C ASP A 132 -6.63 -14.84 -4.14
N GLU A 133 -7.67 -14.97 -3.31
CA GLU A 133 -8.59 -16.11 -3.32
C GLU A 133 -9.34 -16.23 -4.65
N VAL A 134 -9.92 -15.12 -5.12
CA VAL A 134 -10.75 -15.09 -6.34
C VAL A 134 -9.90 -15.20 -7.61
N MET A 135 -8.78 -14.47 -7.68
CA MET A 135 -8.03 -14.31 -8.93
C MET A 135 -6.84 -15.27 -9.06
N ASN A 136 -6.29 -15.75 -7.94
CA ASN A 136 -5.03 -16.51 -7.94
C ASN A 136 -5.11 -17.83 -7.16
N ASN A 137 -6.31 -18.29 -6.79
CA ASN A 137 -6.49 -19.51 -6.01
C ASN A 137 -5.64 -19.52 -4.71
N SER A 138 -5.62 -18.38 -4.01
CA SER A 138 -4.88 -18.16 -2.76
C SER A 138 -3.36 -18.34 -2.86
N ALA A 139 -2.75 -18.08 -4.02
CA ALA A 139 -1.32 -18.35 -4.23
C ALA A 139 -0.41 -17.68 -3.20
N VAL A 140 -0.64 -16.40 -2.88
CA VAL A 140 0.16 -15.68 -1.88
C VAL A 140 -0.29 -16.03 -0.46
N ILE A 141 -1.61 -16.11 -0.22
CA ILE A 141 -2.14 -16.41 1.11
C ILE A 141 -1.72 -17.81 1.59
N LYS A 142 -1.58 -18.80 0.69
CA LYS A 142 -1.03 -20.11 1.03
C LYS A 142 0.39 -20.02 1.59
N LEU A 143 1.25 -19.17 1.02
CA LEU A 143 2.61 -18.97 1.54
C LEU A 143 2.61 -18.36 2.95
N PHE A 144 1.63 -17.51 3.27
CA PHE A 144 1.45 -17.04 4.64
C PHE A 144 0.96 -18.17 5.57
N ARG A 145 0.01 -19.00 5.12
CA ARG A 145 -0.46 -20.16 5.88
C ARG A 145 0.62 -21.20 6.17
N ASP A 146 1.64 -21.29 5.32
CA ASP A 146 2.78 -22.18 5.56
C ASP A 146 3.69 -21.68 6.70
N GLU A 147 3.71 -20.36 6.95
CA GLU A 147 4.55 -19.72 7.97
C GLU A 147 3.78 -19.39 9.27
N PHE A 148 2.45 -19.29 9.22
CA PHE A 148 1.59 -18.92 10.33
C PHE A 148 0.57 -20.00 10.65
N ARG A 149 0.37 -20.26 11.95
CA ARG A 149 -0.38 -21.43 12.46
C ARG A 149 -1.82 -21.54 11.96
N ASP A 150 -2.51 -20.40 11.84
CA ASP A 150 -3.92 -20.34 11.49
C ASP A 150 -4.26 -19.00 10.83
N ASP A 151 -5.45 -18.90 10.22
CA ASP A 151 -5.89 -17.71 9.48
C ASP A 151 -5.92 -16.44 10.34
N LYS A 152 -6.08 -16.55 11.68
CA LYS A 152 -6.01 -15.38 12.57
C LYS A 152 -4.59 -14.84 12.70
N GLU A 153 -3.59 -15.72 12.70
CA GLU A 153 -2.19 -15.31 12.72
C GLU A 153 -1.74 -14.78 11.35
N VAL A 154 -2.28 -15.31 10.25
CA VAL A 154 -2.11 -14.74 8.90
C VAL A 154 -2.66 -13.32 8.84
N ASP A 155 -3.90 -13.09 9.29
CA ASP A 155 -4.53 -11.77 9.33
C ASP A 155 -3.68 -10.75 10.10
N LYS A 156 -3.22 -11.11 11.30
CA LYS A 156 -2.35 -10.25 12.11
C LYS A 156 -1.00 -9.98 11.44
N ALA A 157 -0.45 -10.94 10.72
CA ALA A 157 0.81 -10.77 10.00
C ALA A 157 0.64 -9.81 8.80
N LEU A 158 -0.46 -9.93 8.06
CA LEU A 158 -0.80 -9.00 6.97
C LEU A 158 -0.99 -7.57 7.51
N ASN A 159 -1.78 -7.40 8.58
CA ASN A 159 -1.99 -6.10 9.23
C ASN A 159 -0.70 -5.49 9.79
N GLU A 160 0.23 -6.30 10.29
CA GLU A 160 1.55 -5.83 10.71
C GLU A 160 2.39 -5.38 9.50
N LEU A 161 2.36 -6.13 8.40
CA LEU A 161 3.06 -5.78 7.16
C LEU A 161 2.50 -4.53 6.50
N SER A 162 1.18 -4.40 6.40
CA SER A 162 0.54 -3.25 5.75
C SER A 162 0.87 -1.95 6.47
N LYS A 163 0.78 -1.93 7.80
CA LYS A 163 1.22 -0.81 8.63
C LYS A 163 2.69 -0.49 8.43
N HIS A 164 3.55 -1.51 8.44
CA HIS A 164 4.99 -1.32 8.32
C HIS A 164 5.38 -0.81 6.93
N VAL A 165 4.83 -1.38 5.87
CA VAL A 165 5.09 -0.95 4.48
C VAL A 165 4.63 0.49 4.26
N VAL A 166 3.44 0.86 4.74
CA VAL A 166 2.94 2.24 4.64
C VAL A 166 3.88 3.20 5.36
N ALA A 167 4.24 2.93 6.63
CA ALA A 167 5.16 3.79 7.39
C ALA A 167 6.54 3.91 6.72
N VAL A 168 7.07 2.80 6.19
CA VAL A 168 8.35 2.80 5.46
C VAL A 168 8.29 3.67 4.21
N ILE A 169 7.19 3.61 3.46
CA ILE A 169 7.00 4.40 2.24
C ILE A 169 6.87 5.89 2.57
N THR A 170 6.06 6.26 3.58
CA THR A 170 5.87 7.65 3.99
C THR A 170 7.18 8.24 4.52
N ASP A 171 7.85 7.56 5.45
CA ASP A 171 9.12 8.03 6.02
C ASP A 171 10.23 8.15 4.96
N PHE A 172 10.24 7.25 3.97
CA PHE A 172 11.20 7.33 2.87
C PHE A 172 10.91 8.56 2.00
N TYR A 173 9.64 8.77 1.63
CA TYR A 173 9.25 9.88 0.78
C TYR A 173 9.50 11.23 1.46
N ASP A 174 9.27 11.32 2.76
CA ASP A 174 9.60 12.51 3.55
C ASP A 174 11.09 12.79 3.56
N GLY A 175 11.91 11.75 3.79
CA GLY A 175 13.36 11.88 3.69
C GLY A 175 13.82 12.32 2.30
N LEU A 176 13.23 11.76 1.24
CA LEU A 176 13.52 12.15 -0.14
C LEU A 176 13.15 13.62 -0.39
N ARG A 177 11.95 14.03 0.04
CA ARG A 177 11.43 15.39 -0.06
C ARG A 177 12.37 16.37 0.64
N SER A 178 12.75 16.09 1.88
CA SER A 178 13.73 16.88 2.65
C SER A 178 15.10 16.94 1.98
N TRP A 179 15.62 15.82 1.47
CA TRP A 179 16.92 15.79 0.81
C TRP A 179 16.94 16.62 -0.47
N VAL A 180 15.90 16.53 -1.30
CA VAL A 180 15.83 17.30 -2.56
C VAL A 180 15.54 18.77 -2.32
N LEU A 181 14.66 19.12 -1.38
CA LEU A 181 14.26 20.51 -1.15
C LEU A 181 15.21 21.27 -0.22
N ASN A 182 15.75 20.60 0.80
CA ASN A 182 16.48 21.23 1.90
C ASN A 182 17.95 20.79 1.97
N ASN A 183 18.41 19.87 1.10
CA ASN A 183 19.74 19.25 1.15
C ASN A 183 20.06 18.56 2.49
N GLU A 184 19.05 18.04 3.18
CA GLU A 184 19.21 17.31 4.44
C GLU A 184 19.96 15.98 4.26
N SER A 185 20.88 15.65 5.16
CA SER A 185 21.78 14.49 5.01
C SER A 185 21.23 13.15 5.52
N ARG A 186 19.92 13.05 5.82
CA ARG A 186 19.30 11.79 6.27
C ARG A 186 19.44 10.73 5.18
N ARG A 187 19.90 9.53 5.55
CA ARG A 187 19.99 8.39 4.64
C ARG A 187 18.81 7.45 4.85
N PRO A 188 18.29 6.79 3.79
CA PRO A 188 17.32 5.72 3.95
C PRO A 188 17.90 4.55 4.75
N SER A 189 17.10 3.90 5.60
CA SER A 189 17.50 2.63 6.20
C SER A 189 17.52 1.50 5.14
N TYR A 190 18.17 0.37 5.45
CA TYR A 190 18.12 -0.81 4.57
C TYR A 190 16.67 -1.31 4.36
N THR A 191 15.81 -1.20 5.37
CA THR A 191 14.38 -1.54 5.24
C THR A 191 13.67 -0.62 4.25
N GLN A 192 13.91 0.70 4.34
CA GLN A 192 13.38 1.66 3.38
C GLN A 192 13.88 1.37 1.97
N TYR A 193 15.17 1.10 1.83
CA TYR A 193 15.76 0.66 0.56
C TYR A 193 15.03 -0.56 -0.01
N PHE A 194 14.93 -1.63 0.77
CA PHE A 194 14.38 -2.91 0.32
C PHE A 194 12.92 -2.78 -0.12
N VAL A 195 12.06 -2.17 0.71
CA VAL A 195 10.63 -2.02 0.43
C VAL A 195 10.39 -1.13 -0.78
N VAL A 196 11.04 0.04 -0.84
CA VAL A 196 10.83 0.99 -1.95
C VAL A 196 11.37 0.43 -3.26
N ASN A 197 12.51 -0.25 -3.24
CA ASN A 197 13.06 -0.91 -4.41
C ASN A 197 12.12 -2.02 -4.92
N GLU A 198 11.52 -2.81 -4.02
CA GLU A 198 10.55 -3.83 -4.41
C GLU A 198 9.27 -3.21 -4.97
N VAL A 199 8.76 -2.11 -4.40
CA VAL A 199 7.64 -1.36 -4.99
C VAL A 199 8.00 -0.90 -6.41
N LEU A 200 9.14 -0.24 -6.59
CA LEU A 200 9.59 0.27 -7.89
C LEU A 200 9.71 -0.82 -8.95
N ARG A 201 10.14 -2.04 -8.59
CA ARG A 201 10.21 -3.19 -9.49
C ARG A 201 8.85 -3.68 -9.97
N ARG A 202 7.77 -3.43 -9.21
CA ARG A 202 6.40 -3.87 -9.53
C ARG A 202 5.58 -2.83 -10.28
N LEU A 203 6.06 -1.59 -10.35
CA LEU A 203 5.42 -0.50 -11.07
C LEU A 203 5.84 -0.50 -12.54
N SER A 204 4.87 -0.28 -13.44
CA SER A 204 5.16 -0.05 -14.85
C SER A 204 5.73 1.34 -15.08
N THR A 205 6.35 1.57 -16.25
CA THR A 205 6.74 2.92 -16.68
C THR A 205 5.51 3.83 -16.70
N GLY A 206 5.55 4.94 -15.96
CA GLY A 206 4.42 5.88 -15.83
C GLY A 206 3.38 5.51 -14.77
N GLU A 207 3.58 4.42 -14.02
CA GLU A 207 2.76 4.06 -12.88
C GLU A 207 3.38 4.56 -11.57
N TYR A 208 2.53 5.07 -10.67
CA TYR A 208 2.94 5.61 -9.38
C TYR A 208 2.11 4.98 -8.28
N LEU A 209 2.76 4.47 -7.24
CA LEU A 209 2.11 4.19 -5.96
C LEU A 209 1.92 5.49 -5.22
N VAL A 210 0.67 5.77 -4.86
CA VAL A 210 0.28 6.93 -4.05
C VAL A 210 -0.22 6.42 -2.71
N VAL A 211 0.30 7.02 -1.64
CA VAL A 211 -0.20 6.82 -0.28
C VAL A 211 -0.66 8.17 0.24
N ILE A 212 -1.94 8.29 0.55
CA ILE A 212 -2.58 9.52 1.06
C ILE A 212 -2.88 9.33 2.54
N GLU A 213 -2.38 10.21 3.38
CA GLU A 213 -2.79 10.35 4.76
C GLU A 213 -3.97 11.33 4.82
N ALA A 214 -5.18 10.84 5.07
CA ALA A 214 -6.38 11.68 5.14
C ALA A 214 -6.64 12.18 6.57
N ASN A 215 -6.17 11.45 7.58
CA ASN A 215 -6.08 11.84 8.99
C ASN A 215 -5.03 10.95 9.69
N VAL A 216 -4.81 11.15 11.00
CA VAL A 216 -3.79 10.43 11.82
C VAL A 216 -3.89 8.90 11.75
N ASP A 217 -5.05 8.32 11.41
CA ASP A 217 -5.27 6.86 11.42
C ASP A 217 -5.58 6.24 10.05
N TYR A 218 -5.94 7.06 9.05
CA TYR A 218 -6.47 6.59 7.77
C TYR A 218 -5.51 6.90 6.61
N TYR A 219 -4.79 5.87 6.21
CA TYR A 219 -3.96 5.85 5.00
C TYR A 219 -4.70 5.19 3.84
N TYR A 220 -4.67 5.82 2.68
CA TYR A 220 -5.31 5.37 1.45
C TYR A 220 -4.25 5.08 0.39
N LEU A 221 -4.27 3.88 -0.19
CA LEU A 221 -3.32 3.47 -1.21
C LEU A 221 -4.00 3.35 -2.56
N GLY A 222 -3.35 3.84 -3.61
CA GLY A 222 -3.85 3.79 -4.98
C GLY A 222 -2.71 3.77 -5.99
N LEU A 223 -3.03 3.41 -7.22
CA LEU A 223 -2.11 3.51 -8.36
C LEU A 223 -2.59 4.60 -9.31
N LEU A 224 -1.70 5.50 -9.68
CA LEU A 224 -1.95 6.47 -10.75
C LEU A 224 -1.15 6.08 -11.99
N LYS A 225 -1.71 6.33 -13.18
CA LYS A 225 -1.09 6.06 -14.48
C LYS A 225 -1.08 7.29 -15.35
N ASP A 226 -0.08 7.39 -16.22
CA ASP A 226 0.05 8.39 -17.29
C ASP A 226 -0.05 9.83 -16.80
N VAL A 227 0.26 10.03 -15.52
CA VAL A 227 0.35 11.34 -14.92
C VAL A 227 1.71 11.89 -15.28
N TRP A 228 1.75 12.96 -16.08
CA TRP A 228 2.95 13.74 -16.33
C TRP A 228 3.32 14.55 -15.08
N LEU A 229 3.67 13.84 -14.01
CA LEU A 229 4.24 14.39 -12.78
C LEU A 229 5.69 14.78 -13.07
N VAL A 230 5.87 15.76 -13.96
CA VAL A 230 7.20 16.26 -14.33
C VAL A 230 7.77 16.93 -13.09
N ASN A 231 8.78 16.29 -12.50
CA ASN A 231 9.49 16.78 -11.32
C ASN A 231 8.65 16.97 -10.05
N THR A 232 7.67 16.09 -9.79
CA THR A 232 6.79 16.27 -8.64
C THR A 232 7.39 15.73 -7.34
N ILE A 233 7.89 16.66 -6.52
CA ILE A 233 7.82 16.54 -5.06
C ILE A 233 6.59 17.33 -4.65
N VAL A 234 5.58 16.66 -4.10
CA VAL A 234 4.36 17.34 -3.67
C VAL A 234 4.70 18.13 -2.39
N ARG A 235 4.65 19.46 -2.48
CA ARG A 235 4.51 20.32 -1.30
C ARG A 235 3.02 20.44 -1.04
N LEU A 236 2.56 19.91 0.09
CA LEU A 236 1.28 20.32 0.64
C LEU A 236 1.50 21.68 1.32
N SER A 237 0.64 22.63 0.98
CA SER A 237 0.66 24.02 1.47
C SER A 237 0.29 24.11 2.93
#